data_AF-A0A6P0LNU6-F1
#
_entry.id   AF-A0A6P0LNU6-F1
#
_cell.length_a   1.000
_cell.length_b   1.000
_cell.length_c   1.000
_cell.angle_alpha   90.00
_cell.angle_beta   90.00
_cell.angle_gamma   90.00
#
_symmetry.space_group_name_H-M   'P 1'
#
loop_
_entity.id
_entity.type
_entity.pdbx_description
1 polymer ?
#
loop_
_entity_poly.entity_id
_entity_poly.type
_entity_poly.pdbx_seq_one_letter_code
_entity_poly.pdbx_strand_id
1 'polypeptide(L)'
;MVLNANQLSEITIKITATLTAEPLNKSLNLWMEEMKIPSKINLSKSHQSVEQILDHSSLLSTNRNGCPVICSSFEDWIKSPANQPLSPNHSNLRLATNFDILKAEALLANHNDYQLPNNLVIVHENEQETDELYQEIFENKTYIKHGITIHDGDCIFDIGANIGMFTLFAQQICKNARLFSFEALPDVFELLQINASLYGSNAKVFNFGLSKHSKSISSIIDQHNIEKIDLLKVNADQPQLDILAGILELDWEKIQQIVMEIDQITAGIKLKQITNLLQRKGYQLVIDQEVSLADTGVYRIYARRNNRLNQFS
;
A
#
# COMPACT_ATOMS: atom_id res chain seq x y z
N MET A 1 8.17 20.96 -55.84
CA MET A 1 7.11 20.61 -54.88
C MET A 1 7.46 21.35 -53.60
N VAL A 2 6.85 22.52 -53.40
CA VAL A 2 7.11 23.41 -52.27
C VAL A 2 6.37 22.83 -51.06
N LEU A 3 7.10 22.49 -49.99
CA LEU A 3 6.48 22.11 -48.71
C LEU A 3 5.83 23.37 -48.13
N ASN A 4 4.50 23.38 -48.06
CA ASN A 4 3.71 24.42 -47.41
C ASN A 4 4.04 24.45 -45.91
N ALA A 5 4.87 25.40 -45.49
CA ALA A 5 4.97 25.83 -44.11
C ALA A 5 3.76 26.71 -43.79
N ASN A 6 2.60 26.11 -43.48
CA ASN A 6 1.49 26.80 -42.82
C ASN A 6 0.39 25.81 -42.44
N GLN A 7 0.49 25.28 -41.22
CA GLN A 7 -0.62 25.10 -40.28
C GLN A 7 -0.06 24.45 -39.00
N LEU A 8 0.75 25.19 -38.25
CA LEU A 8 0.95 24.85 -36.84
C LEU A 8 -0.35 25.21 -36.11
N SER A 9 -0.96 24.23 -35.45
CA SER A 9 -2.12 24.47 -34.58
C SER A 9 -1.70 25.37 -33.42
N GLU A 10 -2.54 26.35 -33.08
CA GLU A 10 -2.29 27.27 -31.96
C GLU A 10 -2.09 26.51 -30.64
N ILE A 11 -0.95 26.73 -29.99
CA ILE A 11 -0.62 26.08 -28.72
C ILE A 11 -1.12 26.95 -27.57
N THR A 12 -1.98 26.41 -26.71
CA THR A 12 -2.34 27.08 -25.46
C THR A 12 -1.34 26.73 -24.37
N ILE A 13 -0.63 27.73 -23.84
CA ILE A 13 0.29 27.61 -22.71
C ILE A 13 -0.42 28.16 -21.48
N LYS A 14 -0.57 27.34 -20.45
CA LYS A 14 -1.18 27.75 -19.18
C LYS A 14 -0.11 27.79 -18.10
N ILE A 15 0.12 28.96 -17.51
CA ILE A 15 1.18 29.18 -16.53
C ILE A 15 0.55 29.42 -15.16
N THR A 16 1.07 28.70 -14.17
CA THR A 16 0.78 28.96 -12.76
C THR A 16 2.06 29.06 -11.97
N ALA A 17 2.05 29.88 -10.93
CA ALA A 17 3.25 30.20 -10.18
C ALA A 17 2.98 30.51 -8.71
N THR A 18 3.91 30.10 -7.85
CA THR A 18 3.97 30.50 -6.44
C THR A 18 4.52 31.93 -6.27
N LEU A 19 5.04 32.50 -7.35
CA LEU A 19 5.65 33.83 -7.44
C LEU A 19 4.95 34.73 -8.45
N THR A 20 5.33 36.01 -8.51
CA THR A 20 4.83 36.96 -9.51
C THR A 20 5.23 36.53 -10.92
N ALA A 21 4.28 35.98 -11.69
CA ALA A 21 4.51 35.46 -13.04
C ALA A 21 4.21 36.45 -14.18
N GLU A 22 3.77 37.68 -13.88
CA GLU A 22 3.54 38.71 -14.89
C GLU A 22 4.77 39.00 -15.79
N PRO A 23 6.02 39.03 -15.28
CA PRO A 23 7.20 39.22 -16.11
C PRO A 23 7.46 38.06 -17.10
N LEU A 24 7.04 36.84 -16.75
CA LEU A 24 7.15 35.66 -17.61
C LEU A 24 6.21 35.77 -18.81
N ASN A 25 5.00 36.31 -18.61
CA ASN A 25 4.05 36.52 -19.71
C ASN A 25 4.66 37.36 -20.82
N LYS A 26 5.26 38.49 -20.45
CA LYS A 26 5.83 39.44 -21.40
C LYS A 26 6.99 38.83 -22.18
N SER A 27 7.86 38.10 -21.48
CA SER A 27 9.02 37.45 -22.07
C SER A 27 8.61 36.31 -23.00
N LEU A 28 7.66 35.47 -22.59
CA LEU A 28 7.18 34.35 -23.39
C LEU A 28 6.44 34.80 -24.64
N ASN A 29 5.57 35.82 -24.55
CA ASN A 29 4.92 36.37 -25.75
C ASN A 29 5.95 36.84 -26.78
N LEU A 30 6.99 37.55 -26.32
CA LEU A 30 8.06 38.06 -27.19
C LEU A 30 8.80 36.91 -27.89
N TRP A 31 9.16 35.84 -27.17
CA TRP A 31 9.83 34.68 -27.77
C TRP A 31 8.94 33.89 -28.72
N MET A 32 7.65 33.74 -28.43
CA MET A 32 6.72 33.02 -29.30
C MET A 32 6.48 33.78 -30.61
N GLU A 33 6.43 35.11 -30.54
CA GLU A 33 6.38 35.99 -31.71
C GLU A 33 7.64 35.89 -32.56
N GLU A 34 8.83 36.00 -31.94
CA GLU A 34 10.13 35.88 -32.62
C GLU A 34 10.29 34.52 -33.31
N MET A 35 9.85 33.44 -32.65
CA MET A 35 9.94 32.07 -33.15
C MET A 35 8.82 31.71 -34.14
N LYS A 36 7.87 32.62 -34.40
CA LYS A 36 6.70 32.43 -35.27
C LYS A 36 5.85 31.22 -34.88
N ILE A 37 5.73 30.95 -33.58
CA ILE A 37 4.91 29.85 -33.06
C ILE A 37 3.55 30.42 -32.65
N PRO A 38 2.44 30.03 -33.32
CA PRO A 38 1.11 30.48 -32.95
C PRO A 38 0.78 29.95 -31.56
N SER A 39 0.57 30.84 -30.59
CA SER A 39 0.33 30.46 -29.21
C SER A 39 -0.56 31.44 -28.45
N LYS A 40 -1.24 30.90 -27.44
CA LYS A 40 -2.08 31.64 -26.50
C LYS A 40 -1.61 31.36 -25.08
N ILE A 41 -1.12 32.40 -24.40
CA ILE A 41 -0.64 32.29 -23.02
C ILE A 41 -1.74 32.72 -22.05
N ASN A 42 -2.11 31.82 -21.15
CA ASN A 42 -3.06 32.10 -20.07
C ASN A 42 -2.32 31.98 -18.72
N LEU A 43 -2.29 33.06 -17.93
CA LEU A 43 -1.76 33.01 -16.58
C LEU A 43 -2.86 32.89 -15.55
N SER A 44 -2.60 32.08 -14.52
CA SER A 44 -3.37 32.06 -13.29
C SER A 44 -3.13 33.34 -12.47
N LYS A 45 -3.89 33.50 -11.38
CA LYS A 45 -3.59 34.54 -10.38
C LYS A 45 -2.16 34.32 -9.83
N SER A 46 -1.42 35.41 -9.64
CA SER A 46 -0.09 35.40 -9.02
C SER A 46 -0.16 34.98 -7.55
N HIS A 47 0.93 34.42 -7.01
CA HIS A 47 1.06 34.01 -5.60
C HIS A 47 0.09 32.89 -5.18
N GLN A 48 -0.11 31.89 -6.04
CA GLN A 48 -0.88 30.70 -5.66
C GLN A 48 -0.07 29.81 -4.73
N SER A 49 -0.68 29.27 -3.68
CA SER A 49 -0.04 28.21 -2.90
C SER A 49 0.05 26.93 -3.74
N VAL A 50 1.02 26.05 -3.43
CA VAL A 50 1.18 24.76 -4.14
C VAL A 50 -0.12 23.92 -4.10
N GLU A 51 -0.87 24.01 -3.00
CA GLU A 51 -2.18 23.36 -2.85
C GLU A 51 -3.23 23.92 -3.82
N GLN A 52 -3.24 25.25 -4.05
CA GLN A 52 -4.14 25.88 -5.04
C GLN A 52 -3.74 25.56 -6.48
N ILE A 53 -2.46 25.28 -6.72
CA ILE A 53 -1.94 24.85 -8.00
C ILE A 53 -2.42 23.42 -8.32
N LEU A 54 -2.50 22.56 -7.31
CA LEU A 54 -2.87 21.15 -7.45
C LEU A 54 -4.38 20.87 -7.33
N ASP A 55 -5.17 21.86 -6.95
CA ASP A 55 -6.63 21.74 -6.84
C ASP A 55 -7.29 21.31 -8.17
N HIS A 56 -8.38 20.55 -8.09
CA HIS A 56 -9.18 20.10 -9.23
C HIS A 56 -9.85 21.25 -9.98
N SER A 57 -9.96 22.44 -9.40
CA SER A 57 -10.42 23.65 -10.07
C SER A 57 -9.31 24.44 -10.78
N SER A 58 -8.04 24.02 -10.63
CA SER A 58 -6.87 24.73 -11.14
C SER A 58 -6.76 24.74 -12.68
N LEU A 59 -5.93 25.64 -13.19
CA LEU A 59 -5.59 25.70 -14.62
C LEU A 59 -4.84 24.45 -15.10
N LEU A 60 -4.24 23.67 -14.19
CA LEU A 60 -3.55 22.41 -14.47
C LEU A 60 -4.54 21.27 -14.68
N SER A 61 -5.49 21.08 -13.77
CA SER A 61 -6.49 19.99 -13.81
C SER A 61 -7.49 20.13 -14.96
N THR A 62 -7.76 21.35 -15.40
CA THR A 62 -8.70 21.67 -16.48
C THR A 62 -8.06 21.67 -17.87
N ASN A 63 -6.78 21.29 -17.98
CA ASN A 63 -6.04 21.33 -19.24
C ASN A 63 -6.22 20.05 -20.05
N ARG A 64 -7.19 20.02 -20.97
CA ARG A 64 -7.38 18.88 -21.90
C ARG A 64 -6.49 18.96 -23.14
N ASN A 65 -6.16 20.17 -23.61
CA ASN A 65 -5.27 20.44 -24.74
C ASN A 65 -4.43 21.71 -24.44
N GLY A 66 -3.18 21.53 -24.01
CA GLY A 66 -2.25 22.62 -23.73
C GLY A 66 -1.01 22.15 -22.96
N CYS A 67 0.04 22.98 -22.92
CA CYS A 67 1.25 22.70 -22.15
C CYS A 67 1.16 23.38 -20.77
N PRO A 68 1.02 22.63 -19.66
CA PRO A 68 1.08 23.21 -18.32
C PRO A 68 2.52 23.59 -17.96
N VAL A 69 2.72 24.81 -17.45
CA VAL A 69 4.01 25.28 -16.93
C VAL A 69 3.82 25.70 -15.48
N ILE A 70 4.61 25.11 -14.59
CA ILE A 70 4.67 25.47 -13.17
C ILE A 70 5.96 26.23 -12.92
N CYS A 71 5.85 27.44 -12.36
CA CYS A 71 6.99 28.24 -11.94
C CYS A 71 7.03 28.32 -10.41
N SER A 72 8.02 27.67 -9.81
CA SER A 72 8.28 27.73 -8.36
C SER A 72 9.49 28.60 -8.06
N SER A 73 9.51 29.25 -6.90
CA SER A 73 10.70 30.01 -6.48
C SER A 73 11.83 29.05 -6.06
N PHE A 74 13.07 29.50 -6.20
CA PHE A 74 14.22 28.72 -5.72
C PHE A 74 14.17 28.50 -4.20
N GLU A 75 13.61 29.46 -3.45
CA GLU A 75 13.38 29.32 -2.01
C GLU A 75 12.34 28.26 -1.68
N ASP A 76 11.23 28.20 -2.43
CA ASP A 76 10.21 27.15 -2.28
C ASP A 76 10.79 25.77 -2.64
N TRP A 77 11.70 25.72 -3.62
CA TRP A 77 12.43 24.52 -3.95
C TRP A 77 13.36 24.10 -2.80
N ILE A 78 14.15 25.00 -2.22
CA ILE A 78 15.03 24.68 -1.07
C ILE A 78 14.23 24.26 0.17
N LYS A 79 13.10 24.94 0.44
CA LYS A 79 12.24 24.62 1.59
C LYS A 79 11.46 23.33 1.41
N SER A 80 11.42 22.77 0.19
CA SER A 80 10.80 21.49 -0.07
C SER A 80 11.38 20.41 0.85
N PRO A 81 10.54 19.58 1.49
CA PRO A 81 11.00 18.47 2.32
C PRO A 81 12.02 17.57 1.58
N ALA A 82 11.89 17.44 0.25
CA ALA A 82 12.81 16.67 -0.59
C ALA A 82 14.23 17.25 -0.74
N ASN A 83 14.47 18.48 -0.29
CA ASN A 83 15.76 19.19 -0.41
C ASN A 83 16.35 19.61 0.94
N GLN A 84 15.71 19.24 2.06
CA GLN A 84 16.28 19.45 3.38
C GLN A 84 17.38 18.40 3.65
N PRO A 85 18.45 18.75 4.40
CA PRO A 85 19.49 17.79 4.74
C PRO A 85 18.94 16.63 5.59
N LEU A 86 19.43 15.42 5.30
CA LEU A 86 19.04 14.16 5.93
C LEU A 86 18.93 14.29 7.46
N SER A 87 17.86 13.73 8.05
CA SER A 87 17.80 13.60 9.52
C SER A 87 18.88 12.62 9.98
N PRO A 88 19.65 12.91 11.06
CA PRO A 88 20.68 12.01 11.57
C PRO A 88 20.16 10.59 11.86
N ASN A 89 18.87 10.47 12.18
CA ASN A 89 18.18 9.23 12.54
C ASN A 89 17.97 8.27 11.35
N HIS A 90 18.06 8.75 10.11
CA HIS A 90 17.75 7.97 8.90
C HIS A 90 18.99 7.49 8.13
N SER A 91 20.18 7.73 8.68
CA SER A 91 21.47 7.40 8.08
C SER A 91 21.71 5.91 7.79
N ASN A 92 20.91 5.01 8.38
CA ASN A 92 21.01 3.55 8.22
C ASN A 92 19.78 2.88 7.57
N LEU A 93 18.89 3.65 6.93
CA LEU A 93 17.71 3.10 6.25
C LEU A 93 18.12 2.07 5.17
N ARG A 94 17.71 0.80 5.37
CA ARG A 94 17.83 -0.25 4.35
C ARG A 94 16.56 -0.32 3.53
N LEU A 95 16.44 0.58 2.58
CA LEU A 95 15.27 0.71 1.70
C LEU A 95 15.22 -0.41 0.65
N ALA A 96 14.04 -0.60 0.07
CA ALA A 96 13.88 -1.37 -1.15
C ALA A 96 14.83 -0.83 -2.23
N THR A 97 15.44 -1.73 -3.01
CA THR A 97 16.49 -1.40 -4.00
C THR A 97 16.13 -0.32 -5.02
N ASN A 98 14.84 -0.05 -5.24
CA ASN A 98 14.34 0.92 -6.19
C ASN A 98 13.74 2.19 -5.53
N PHE A 99 13.87 2.34 -4.21
CA PHE A 99 13.29 3.47 -3.48
C PHE A 99 14.33 4.55 -3.22
N ASP A 100 13.96 5.80 -3.53
CA ASP A 100 14.82 6.97 -3.41
C ASP A 100 14.83 7.47 -1.95
N ILE A 101 16.03 7.69 -1.40
CA ILE A 101 16.21 8.16 -0.01
C ILE A 101 15.47 9.49 0.21
N LEU A 102 15.52 10.44 -0.72
CA LEU A 102 14.84 11.74 -0.59
C LEU A 102 13.32 11.58 -0.57
N LYS A 103 12.79 10.58 -1.29
CA LYS A 103 11.36 10.25 -1.24
C LYS A 103 10.99 9.60 0.09
N ALA A 104 11.84 8.72 0.60
CA ALA A 104 11.62 8.09 1.91
C ALA A 104 11.56 9.14 3.01
N GLU A 105 12.53 10.04 3.05
CA GLU A 105 12.56 11.12 4.02
C GLU A 105 11.37 12.07 3.90
N ALA A 106 10.95 12.43 2.68
CA ALA A 106 9.78 13.27 2.49
C ALA A 106 8.48 12.60 3.00
N LEU A 107 8.36 11.26 2.89
CA LEU A 107 7.23 10.52 3.44
C LEU A 107 7.31 10.45 4.98
N LEU A 108 8.49 10.14 5.51
CA LEU A 108 8.74 10.06 6.95
C LEU A 108 8.56 11.41 7.64
N ALA A 109 9.01 12.51 7.06
CA ALA A 109 8.95 13.85 7.65
C ALA A 109 7.52 14.38 7.89
N ASN A 110 6.53 13.82 7.19
CA ASN A 110 5.13 14.20 7.33
C ASN A 110 4.37 13.33 8.35
N HIS A 111 5.04 12.33 8.95
CA HIS A 111 4.43 11.35 9.85
C HIS A 111 5.30 11.16 11.08
N ASN A 112 4.74 10.54 12.12
CA ASN A 112 5.56 10.03 13.22
C ASN A 112 6.30 8.79 12.71
N ASP A 113 7.62 8.81 12.75
CA ASP A 113 8.45 7.65 12.44
C ASP A 113 8.91 6.91 13.70
N TYR A 114 9.05 5.60 13.60
CA TYR A 114 9.44 4.73 14.70
C TYR A 114 10.49 3.73 14.24
N GLN A 115 11.58 3.62 15.00
CA GLN A 115 12.63 2.63 14.74
C GLN A 115 12.34 1.34 15.48
N LEU A 116 12.01 0.28 14.72
CA LEU A 116 11.79 -1.07 15.23
C LEU A 116 13.10 -1.68 15.74
N PRO A 117 13.05 -2.68 16.66
CA PRO A 117 14.25 -3.35 17.19
C PRO A 117 15.14 -4.03 16.14
N ASN A 118 14.60 -4.36 14.96
CA ASN A 118 15.37 -4.89 13.83
C ASN A 118 16.00 -3.79 12.93
N ASN A 119 15.97 -2.52 13.37
CA ASN A 119 16.45 -1.32 12.68
C ASN A 119 15.67 -0.91 11.43
N LEU A 120 14.48 -1.47 11.19
CA LEU A 120 13.57 -0.88 10.23
C LEU A 120 12.95 0.40 10.82
N VAL A 121 12.74 1.41 10.00
CA VAL A 121 12.00 2.62 10.36
C VAL A 121 10.65 2.60 9.66
N ILE A 122 9.56 2.78 10.41
CA ILE A 122 8.21 2.78 9.87
C ILE A 122 7.49 4.06 10.25
N VAL A 123 6.42 4.40 9.53
CA VAL A 123 5.42 5.35 9.99
C VAL A 123 4.35 4.64 10.80
N HIS A 124 3.86 5.29 11.85
CA HIS A 124 2.90 4.71 12.78
C HIS A 124 2.08 5.79 13.53
N GLU A 125 1.07 5.38 14.29
CA GLU A 125 0.23 6.28 15.12
C GLU A 125 0.48 6.13 16.62
N ASN A 126 0.82 4.93 17.09
CA ASN A 126 0.92 4.61 18.52
C ASN A 126 2.13 3.69 18.78
N GLU A 127 3.08 4.13 19.61
CA GLU A 127 4.28 3.36 19.99
C GLU A 127 3.93 2.04 20.68
N GLN A 128 2.99 2.05 21.62
CA GLN A 128 2.62 0.85 22.39
C GLN A 128 2.01 -0.22 21.48
N GLU A 129 1.07 0.14 20.62
CA GLU A 129 0.46 -0.80 19.66
C GLU A 129 1.50 -1.32 18.67
N THR A 130 2.44 -0.47 18.26
CA THR A 130 3.55 -0.86 17.37
C THR A 130 4.45 -1.89 18.02
N ASP A 131 4.80 -1.71 19.29
CA ASP A 131 5.61 -2.66 20.06
C ASP A 131 4.88 -3.99 20.25
N GLU A 132 3.59 -3.96 20.57
CA GLU A 132 2.76 -5.16 20.69
C GLU A 132 2.70 -5.94 19.36
N LEU A 133 2.49 -5.25 18.23
CA LEU A 133 2.54 -5.85 16.89
C LEU A 133 3.93 -6.43 16.58
N TYR A 134 5.00 -5.73 16.93
CA TYR A 134 6.37 -6.21 16.71
C TYR A 134 6.65 -7.48 17.52
N GLN A 135 6.29 -7.50 18.80
CA GLN A 135 6.43 -8.68 19.65
C GLN A 135 5.61 -9.86 19.11
N GLU A 136 4.35 -9.65 18.72
CA GLU A 136 3.50 -10.71 18.18
C GLU A 136 4.06 -11.30 16.88
N ILE A 137 4.42 -10.43 15.93
CA ILE A 137 4.74 -10.83 14.55
C ILE A 137 6.19 -11.25 14.42
N PHE A 138 7.14 -10.45 14.92
CA PHE A 138 8.57 -10.66 14.69
C PHE A 138 9.22 -11.54 15.75
N GLU A 139 8.90 -11.32 17.03
CA GLU A 139 9.54 -12.06 18.14
C GLU A 139 8.84 -13.40 18.39
N ASN A 140 7.53 -13.37 18.62
CA ASN A 140 6.71 -14.54 18.88
C ASN A 140 6.44 -15.36 17.61
N LYS A 141 6.65 -14.77 16.42
CA LYS A 141 6.49 -15.42 15.11
C LYS A 141 5.13 -16.09 14.96
N THR A 142 4.09 -15.45 15.50
CA THR A 142 2.77 -16.05 15.67
C THR A 142 2.22 -16.62 14.36
N TYR A 143 2.41 -15.93 13.24
CA TYR A 143 1.87 -16.33 11.93
C TYR A 143 2.61 -17.47 11.21
N ILE A 144 3.69 -18.01 11.79
CA ILE A 144 4.44 -19.16 11.24
C ILE A 144 4.61 -20.30 12.26
N LYS A 145 3.71 -20.39 13.24
CA LYS A 145 3.63 -21.50 14.18
C LYS A 145 2.95 -22.72 13.56
N HIS A 146 3.02 -23.86 14.26
CA HIS A 146 2.24 -25.08 13.96
C HIS A 146 2.40 -25.64 12.54
N GLY A 147 3.60 -25.46 11.97
CA GLY A 147 3.93 -25.95 10.64
C GLY A 147 3.44 -25.07 9.50
N ILE A 148 2.96 -23.85 9.79
CA ILE A 148 2.79 -22.82 8.76
C ILE A 148 4.18 -22.39 8.28
N THR A 149 4.36 -22.35 6.98
CA THR A 149 5.65 -22.05 6.34
C THR A 149 5.48 -20.99 5.26
N ILE A 150 6.51 -20.16 5.11
CA ILE A 150 6.62 -19.15 4.05
C ILE A 150 7.97 -19.41 3.35
N HIS A 151 7.94 -19.57 2.04
CA HIS A 151 9.10 -19.84 1.19
C HIS A 151 9.25 -18.77 0.11
N ASP A 152 10.45 -18.65 -0.44
CA ASP A 152 10.75 -17.72 -1.55
C ASP A 152 9.78 -17.91 -2.72
N GLY A 153 9.18 -16.81 -3.20
CA GLY A 153 8.21 -16.80 -4.29
C GLY A 153 6.75 -17.09 -3.92
N ASP A 154 6.46 -17.35 -2.64
CA ASP A 154 5.10 -17.60 -2.16
C ASP A 154 4.15 -16.42 -2.46
N CYS A 155 2.89 -16.76 -2.74
CA CYS A 155 1.78 -15.83 -2.87
C CYS A 155 1.02 -15.73 -1.55
N ILE A 156 1.02 -14.54 -0.95
CA ILE A 156 0.51 -14.30 0.40
C ILE A 156 -0.57 -13.25 0.37
N PHE A 157 -1.71 -13.54 0.99
CA PHE A 157 -2.80 -12.61 1.21
C PHE A 157 -2.83 -12.22 2.69
N ASP A 158 -2.68 -10.93 2.98
CA ASP A 158 -2.72 -10.33 4.31
C ASP A 158 -4.01 -9.50 4.45
N ILE A 159 -5.07 -10.11 5.01
CA ILE A 159 -6.36 -9.44 5.23
C ILE A 159 -6.36 -8.79 6.62
N GLY A 160 -6.61 -7.48 6.64
CA GLY A 160 -6.45 -6.60 7.80
C GLY A 160 -4.97 -6.36 8.09
N ALA A 161 -4.29 -5.77 7.11
CA ALA A 161 -2.85 -5.57 7.14
C ALA A 161 -2.41 -4.52 8.17
N ASN A 162 -3.33 -3.71 8.70
CA ASN A 162 -3.05 -2.62 9.63
C ASN A 162 -1.95 -1.72 9.02
N ILE A 163 -0.97 -1.22 9.79
CA ILE A 163 0.16 -0.42 9.30
C ILE A 163 1.20 -1.23 8.50
N GLY A 164 0.96 -2.52 8.25
CA GLY A 164 1.79 -3.36 7.37
C GLY A 164 2.86 -4.20 8.04
N MET A 165 2.82 -4.37 9.37
CA MET A 165 3.85 -5.11 10.10
C MET A 165 4.04 -6.56 9.62
N PHE A 166 2.94 -7.30 9.36
CA PHE A 166 3.04 -8.65 8.82
C PHE A 166 3.54 -8.65 7.37
N THR A 167 3.11 -7.65 6.58
CA THR A 167 3.61 -7.45 5.20
C THR A 167 5.13 -7.27 5.19
N LEU A 168 5.70 -6.47 6.10
CA LEU A 168 7.15 -6.29 6.26
C LEU A 168 7.84 -7.57 6.72
N PHE A 169 7.27 -8.26 7.72
CA PHE A 169 7.79 -9.54 8.20
C PHE A 169 7.88 -10.58 7.08
N ALA A 170 6.82 -10.74 6.29
CA ALA A 170 6.78 -11.68 5.18
C ALA A 170 7.87 -11.36 4.14
N GLN A 171 8.17 -10.09 3.88
CA GLN A 171 9.23 -9.67 2.96
C GLN A 171 10.64 -9.96 3.47
N GLN A 172 10.85 -9.93 4.79
CA GLN A 172 12.14 -10.30 5.37
C GLN A 172 12.44 -11.80 5.24
N ILE A 173 11.41 -12.64 5.14
CA ILE A 173 11.52 -14.10 5.12
C ILE A 173 11.42 -14.65 3.69
N CYS A 174 10.59 -14.03 2.84
CA CYS A 174 10.31 -14.48 1.48
C CYS A 174 10.95 -13.55 0.44
N LYS A 175 11.96 -14.05 -0.27
CA LYS A 175 12.46 -13.36 -1.46
C LYS A 175 11.41 -13.44 -2.57
N ASN A 176 11.17 -12.33 -3.25
CA ASN A 176 10.22 -12.24 -4.37
C ASN A 176 8.77 -12.61 -4.01
N ALA A 177 8.35 -12.36 -2.77
CA ALA A 177 6.98 -12.57 -2.34
C ALA A 177 5.97 -11.87 -3.26
N ARG A 178 4.88 -12.57 -3.61
CA ARG A 178 3.69 -11.98 -4.25
C ARG A 178 2.69 -11.62 -3.16
N LEU A 179 2.83 -10.43 -2.58
CA LEU A 179 2.03 -9.98 -1.44
C LEU A 179 0.82 -9.15 -1.87
N PHE A 180 -0.35 -9.50 -1.32
CA PHE A 180 -1.60 -8.76 -1.47
C PHE A 180 -2.10 -8.40 -0.07
N SER A 181 -2.04 -7.12 0.29
CA SER A 181 -2.34 -6.64 1.64
C SER A 181 -3.57 -5.73 1.61
N PHE A 182 -4.52 -5.96 2.50
CA PHE A 182 -5.82 -5.29 2.50
C PHE A 182 -6.04 -4.60 3.84
N GLU A 183 -6.27 -3.29 3.82
CA GLU A 183 -6.67 -2.51 4.99
C GLU A 183 -7.90 -1.67 4.63
N ALA A 184 -8.90 -1.64 5.52
CA ALA A 184 -10.18 -0.98 5.28
C ALA A 184 -10.21 0.47 5.75
N LEU A 185 -9.44 0.80 6.80
CA LEU A 185 -9.42 2.14 7.37
C LEU A 185 -8.48 3.04 6.57
N PRO A 186 -8.96 4.14 5.96
CA PRO A 186 -8.14 4.96 5.07
C PRO A 186 -6.87 5.52 5.71
N ASP A 187 -6.97 5.98 6.96
CA ASP A 187 -5.84 6.59 7.69
C ASP A 187 -4.76 5.54 7.97
N VAL A 188 -5.16 4.35 8.45
CA VAL A 188 -4.24 3.21 8.67
C VAL A 188 -3.67 2.69 7.34
N PHE A 189 -4.47 2.67 6.27
CA PHE A 189 -4.04 2.28 4.94
C PHE A 189 -2.95 3.22 4.39
N GLU A 190 -2.99 4.52 4.70
CA GLU A 190 -1.93 5.46 4.30
C GLU A 190 -0.58 5.02 4.91
N LEU A 191 -0.58 4.67 6.19
CA LEU A 191 0.61 4.16 6.88
C LEU A 191 1.09 2.83 6.28
N LEU A 192 0.19 1.90 6.00
CA LEU A 192 0.48 0.67 5.27
C LEU A 192 1.16 0.95 3.94
N GLN A 193 0.62 1.88 3.16
CA GLN A 193 1.13 2.20 1.83
C GLN A 193 2.54 2.78 1.92
N ILE A 194 2.78 3.69 2.87
CA ILE A 194 4.11 4.26 3.10
C ILE A 194 5.09 3.16 3.51
N ASN A 195 4.77 2.38 4.55
CA ASN A 195 5.63 1.32 5.06
C ASN A 195 5.93 0.25 3.99
N ALA A 196 4.90 -0.20 3.26
CA ALA A 196 5.08 -1.12 2.15
C ALA A 196 5.90 -0.52 1.01
N SER A 197 5.84 0.79 0.76
CA SER A 197 6.65 1.43 -0.30
C SER A 197 8.13 1.51 0.07
N LEU A 198 8.45 1.75 1.35
CA LEU A 198 9.84 1.87 1.83
C LEU A 198 10.63 0.56 1.66
N TYR A 199 9.97 -0.59 1.83
CA TYR A 199 10.65 -1.89 1.90
C TYR A 199 10.14 -2.91 0.86
N GLY A 200 8.92 -2.72 0.36
CA GLY A 200 8.15 -3.74 -0.34
C GLY A 200 7.98 -3.48 -1.82
N SER A 201 9.03 -3.67 -2.60
CA SER A 201 8.98 -3.47 -4.07
C SER A 201 7.90 -4.31 -4.78
N ASN A 202 7.39 -5.37 -4.15
CA ASN A 202 6.47 -6.34 -4.77
C ASN A 202 5.11 -6.48 -4.04
N ALA A 203 4.85 -5.68 -2.99
CA ALA A 203 3.55 -5.73 -2.31
C ALA A 203 2.51 -4.88 -3.05
N LYS A 204 1.31 -5.45 -3.22
CA LYS A 204 0.12 -4.72 -3.67
C LYS A 204 -0.77 -4.46 -2.48
N VAL A 205 -0.92 -3.18 -2.13
CA VAL A 205 -1.76 -2.74 -1.01
C VAL A 205 -3.11 -2.23 -1.52
N PHE A 206 -4.19 -2.51 -0.79
CA PHE A 206 -5.56 -2.16 -1.17
C PHE A 206 -6.32 -1.51 -0.01
N ASN A 207 -6.92 -0.34 -0.28
CA ASN A 207 -7.77 0.40 0.68
C ASN A 207 -9.22 -0.09 0.61
N PHE A 208 -9.45 -1.33 1.03
CA PHE A 208 -10.78 -1.89 1.26
C PHE A 208 -10.71 -3.20 2.05
N GLY A 209 -11.73 -3.46 2.84
CA GLY A 209 -11.95 -4.76 3.47
C GLY A 209 -12.55 -5.78 2.50
N LEU A 210 -12.14 -7.04 2.63
CA LEU A 210 -12.70 -8.15 1.85
C LEU A 210 -13.94 -8.73 2.53
N SER A 211 -14.98 -9.03 1.76
CA SER A 211 -16.17 -9.74 2.24
C SER A 211 -16.99 -10.31 1.07
N LYS A 212 -17.94 -11.21 1.36
CA LYS A 212 -18.93 -11.68 0.36
C LYS A 212 -19.85 -10.58 -0.17
N HIS A 213 -19.95 -9.43 0.50
CA HIS A 213 -20.87 -8.34 0.17
C HIS A 213 -20.20 -7.17 -0.57
N SER A 214 -18.87 -7.20 -0.69
CA SER A 214 -18.07 -6.16 -1.33
C SER A 214 -17.12 -6.80 -2.34
N LYS A 215 -15.81 -6.59 -2.19
CA LYS A 215 -14.78 -7.33 -2.92
C LYS A 215 -14.46 -8.60 -2.16
N SER A 216 -14.53 -9.73 -2.83
CA SER A 216 -14.30 -11.04 -2.23
C SER A 216 -12.90 -11.56 -2.55
N ILE A 217 -12.41 -12.54 -1.79
CA ILE A 217 -11.13 -13.22 -2.09
C ILE A 217 -11.14 -13.77 -3.52
N SER A 218 -12.23 -14.42 -3.94
CA SER A 218 -12.34 -14.94 -5.31
C SER A 218 -12.32 -13.85 -6.39
N SER A 219 -12.86 -12.67 -6.11
CA SER A 219 -12.77 -11.55 -7.07
C SER A 219 -11.32 -11.07 -7.26
N ILE A 220 -10.51 -11.07 -6.20
CA ILE A 220 -9.09 -10.74 -6.28
C ILE A 220 -8.30 -11.86 -6.99
N ILE A 221 -8.65 -13.13 -6.72
CA ILE A 221 -8.07 -14.29 -7.40
C ILE A 221 -8.25 -14.16 -8.91
N ASP A 222 -9.48 -13.87 -9.37
CA ASP A 222 -9.80 -13.71 -10.79
C ASP A 222 -9.07 -12.49 -11.39
N GLN A 223 -9.20 -11.31 -10.77
CA GLN A 223 -8.62 -10.07 -11.26
C GLN A 223 -7.09 -10.15 -11.45
N HIS A 224 -6.40 -10.92 -10.63
CA HIS A 224 -4.94 -11.04 -10.66
C HIS A 224 -4.43 -12.38 -11.19
N ASN A 225 -5.31 -13.22 -11.75
CA ASN A 225 -4.97 -14.56 -12.25
C ASN A 225 -4.15 -15.35 -11.21
N ILE A 226 -4.67 -15.43 -9.99
CA ILE A 226 -4.00 -16.15 -8.90
C ILE A 226 -4.30 -17.64 -9.03
N GLU A 227 -3.24 -18.41 -9.28
CA GLU A 227 -3.32 -19.88 -9.39
C GLU A 227 -3.19 -20.56 -8.03
N LYS A 228 -2.51 -19.92 -7.09
CA LYS A 228 -2.20 -20.47 -5.77
C LYS A 228 -2.05 -19.36 -4.73
N ILE A 229 -2.57 -19.59 -3.53
CA ILE A 229 -2.35 -18.76 -2.34
C ILE A 229 -1.65 -19.65 -1.30
N ASP A 230 -0.37 -19.41 -1.08
CA ASP A 230 0.46 -20.20 -0.16
C ASP A 230 0.11 -19.92 1.31
N LEU A 231 -0.26 -18.67 1.61
CA LEU A 231 -0.75 -18.29 2.93
C LEU A 231 -1.86 -17.23 2.82
N LEU A 232 -2.99 -17.51 3.44
CA LEU A 232 -4.08 -16.57 3.66
C LEU A 232 -4.10 -16.20 5.16
N LYS A 233 -3.60 -15.01 5.49
CA LYS A 233 -3.71 -14.45 6.85
C LYS A 233 -4.97 -13.61 6.94
N VAL A 234 -5.75 -13.83 8.01
CA VAL A 234 -7.00 -13.11 8.28
C VAL A 234 -6.99 -12.60 9.72
N ASN A 235 -6.72 -11.31 9.89
CA ASN A 235 -6.89 -10.61 11.15
C ASN A 235 -7.45 -9.22 10.82
N ALA A 236 -8.78 -9.11 10.75
CA ALA A 236 -9.46 -7.91 10.30
C ALA A 236 -10.81 -7.76 11.02
N ASP A 237 -11.30 -6.53 11.12
CA ASP A 237 -12.58 -6.21 11.79
C ASP A 237 -13.81 -6.76 11.06
N GLN A 238 -13.68 -7.08 9.76
CA GLN A 238 -14.81 -7.67 9.03
C GLN A 238 -15.12 -9.07 9.56
N PRO A 239 -16.41 -9.47 9.61
CA PRO A 239 -16.79 -10.79 10.10
C PRO A 239 -16.06 -11.91 9.32
N GLN A 240 -15.30 -12.74 10.03
CA GLN A 240 -14.45 -13.77 9.43
C GLN A 240 -15.25 -14.76 8.58
N LEU A 241 -16.48 -15.08 8.99
CA LEU A 241 -17.40 -15.91 8.20
C LEU A 241 -17.81 -15.26 6.87
N ASP A 242 -17.92 -13.92 6.81
CA ASP A 242 -18.25 -13.21 5.58
C ASP A 242 -17.03 -13.08 4.66
N ILE A 243 -15.83 -12.97 5.22
CA ILE A 243 -14.57 -13.07 4.47
C ILE A 243 -14.48 -14.45 3.80
N LEU A 244 -14.65 -15.53 4.57
CA LEU A 244 -14.57 -16.91 4.07
C LEU A 244 -15.69 -17.26 3.08
N ALA A 245 -16.91 -16.74 3.29
CA ALA A 245 -18.02 -16.91 2.36
C ALA A 245 -17.80 -16.18 1.02
N GLY A 246 -16.82 -15.27 0.94
CA GLY A 246 -16.36 -14.66 -0.29
C GLY A 246 -15.47 -15.57 -1.16
N ILE A 247 -15.13 -16.78 -0.71
CA ILE A 247 -14.35 -17.77 -1.46
C ILE A 247 -15.30 -18.72 -2.20
N LEU A 248 -15.25 -18.70 -3.53
CA LEU A 248 -15.98 -19.62 -4.40
C LEU A 248 -15.48 -21.06 -4.21
N GLU A 249 -16.37 -22.04 -4.44
CA GLU A 249 -16.08 -23.47 -4.19
C GLU A 249 -14.78 -23.94 -4.85
N LEU A 250 -14.56 -23.58 -6.11
CA LEU A 250 -13.40 -23.97 -6.92
C LEU A 250 -12.09 -23.32 -6.45
N ASP A 251 -12.15 -22.16 -5.79
CA ASP A 251 -10.96 -21.43 -5.35
C ASP A 251 -10.40 -21.95 -4.02
N TRP A 252 -11.17 -22.75 -3.27
CA TRP A 252 -10.70 -23.34 -2.02
C TRP A 252 -9.46 -24.22 -2.20
N GLU A 253 -9.30 -24.87 -3.34
CA GLU A 253 -8.14 -25.73 -3.64
C GLU A 253 -6.86 -24.91 -3.88
N LYS A 254 -6.99 -23.64 -4.26
CA LYS A 254 -5.84 -22.74 -4.48
C LYS A 254 -5.17 -22.31 -3.18
N ILE A 255 -5.92 -22.26 -2.08
CA ILE A 255 -5.43 -21.83 -0.76
C ILE A 255 -4.78 -23.02 -0.03
N GLN A 256 -3.51 -22.88 0.36
CA GLN A 256 -2.73 -23.98 0.95
C GLN A 256 -2.73 -23.93 2.48
N GLN A 257 -2.58 -22.73 3.03
CA GLN A 257 -2.45 -22.48 4.46
C GLN A 257 -3.31 -21.25 4.83
N ILE A 258 -3.93 -21.29 6.00
CA ILE A 258 -4.71 -20.18 6.55
C ILE A 258 -4.28 -19.96 8.00
N VAL A 259 -4.01 -18.72 8.35
CA VAL A 259 -3.88 -18.29 9.75
C VAL A 259 -4.95 -17.25 10.00
N MET A 260 -5.84 -17.51 10.96
CA MET A 260 -7.02 -16.67 11.19
C MET A 260 -7.17 -16.36 12.67
N GLU A 261 -7.43 -15.09 12.97
CA GLU A 261 -7.76 -14.60 14.29
C GLU A 261 -9.27 -14.41 14.46
N ILE A 262 -9.76 -14.75 15.66
CA ILE A 262 -11.15 -14.59 16.05
C ILE A 262 -11.18 -14.08 17.49
N ASP A 263 -11.82 -12.93 17.72
CA ASP A 263 -11.99 -12.37 19.06
C ASP A 263 -12.68 -13.36 20.00
N GLN A 264 -12.13 -13.56 21.19
CA GLN A 264 -12.70 -14.46 22.20
C GLN A 264 -14.14 -14.09 22.56
N ILE A 265 -14.44 -12.79 22.60
CA ILE A 265 -15.77 -12.25 22.89
C ILE A 265 -16.81 -12.78 21.88
N THR A 266 -16.42 -12.90 20.60
CA THR A 266 -17.34 -13.32 19.54
C THR A 266 -17.16 -14.77 19.09
N ALA A 267 -16.18 -15.47 19.67
CA ALA A 267 -15.75 -16.79 19.23
C ALA A 267 -16.84 -17.86 19.31
N GLY A 268 -17.65 -17.90 20.37
CA GLY A 268 -18.64 -18.95 20.69
C GLY A 268 -19.05 -19.87 19.54
N ILE A 269 -20.16 -19.55 18.85
CA ILE A 269 -20.66 -20.36 17.72
C ILE A 269 -19.79 -20.20 16.47
N LYS A 270 -19.14 -19.03 16.28
CA LYS A 270 -18.34 -18.71 15.09
C LYS A 270 -17.15 -19.64 14.92
N LEU A 271 -16.39 -19.88 16.00
CA LEU A 271 -15.23 -20.75 16.02
C LEU A 271 -15.61 -22.15 15.51
N LYS A 272 -16.70 -22.72 16.04
CA LYS A 272 -17.21 -24.03 15.60
C LYS A 272 -17.64 -24.03 14.13
N GLN A 273 -18.27 -22.95 13.65
CA GLN A 273 -18.65 -22.84 12.24
C GLN A 273 -17.44 -22.79 11.31
N ILE A 274 -16.43 -21.99 11.66
CA ILE A 274 -15.20 -21.84 10.90
C ILE A 274 -14.40 -23.15 10.91
N THR A 275 -14.20 -23.78 12.06
CA THR A 275 -13.45 -25.05 12.15
C THR A 275 -14.14 -26.15 11.34
N ASN A 276 -15.47 -26.28 11.42
CA ASN A 276 -16.22 -27.25 10.63
C ASN A 276 -16.14 -26.96 9.13
N LEU A 277 -16.17 -25.68 8.74
CA LEU A 277 -15.98 -25.29 7.35
C LEU A 277 -14.60 -25.71 6.85
N LEU A 278 -13.53 -25.32 7.54
CA LEU A 278 -12.16 -25.62 7.12
C LEU A 278 -11.87 -27.12 7.12
N GLN A 279 -12.36 -27.89 8.10
CA GLN A 279 -12.23 -29.35 8.09
C GLN A 279 -12.94 -30.00 6.89
N ARG A 280 -14.16 -29.56 6.54
CA ARG A 280 -14.86 -30.05 5.33
C ARG A 280 -14.11 -29.70 4.04
N LYS A 281 -13.36 -28.60 4.03
CA LYS A 281 -12.48 -28.20 2.92
C LYS A 281 -11.15 -28.96 2.87
N GLY A 282 -10.92 -29.86 3.83
CA GLY A 282 -9.77 -30.76 3.86
C GLY A 282 -8.54 -30.22 4.59
N TYR A 283 -8.70 -29.17 5.42
CA TYR A 283 -7.60 -28.64 6.23
C TYR A 283 -7.44 -29.43 7.53
N GLN A 284 -6.19 -29.62 7.95
CA GLN A 284 -5.84 -29.97 9.33
C GLN A 284 -5.71 -28.70 10.15
N LEU A 285 -6.29 -28.70 11.35
CA LEU A 285 -6.39 -27.51 12.20
C LEU A 285 -5.59 -27.68 13.50
N VAL A 286 -4.91 -26.61 13.90
CA VAL A 286 -4.46 -26.38 15.29
C VAL A 286 -5.10 -25.07 15.75
N ILE A 287 -5.55 -25.01 17.00
CA ILE A 287 -6.21 -23.83 17.58
C ILE A 287 -5.44 -23.44 18.83
N ASP A 288 -4.89 -22.24 18.84
CA ASP A 288 -4.33 -21.64 20.05
C ASP A 288 -5.36 -20.69 20.64
N GLN A 289 -5.40 -20.65 21.98
CA GLN A 289 -6.10 -19.63 22.73
C GLN A 289 -5.07 -18.80 23.47
N GLU A 290 -4.99 -17.52 23.14
CA GLU A 290 -4.16 -16.59 23.89
C GLU A 290 -5.06 -15.81 24.84
N VAL A 291 -4.84 -16.01 26.14
CA VAL A 291 -5.61 -15.36 27.20
C VAL A 291 -4.87 -14.09 27.58
N SER A 292 -5.41 -12.93 27.18
CA SER A 292 -4.98 -11.65 27.71
C SER A 292 -5.49 -11.46 29.14
N LEU A 293 -4.71 -10.77 29.98
CA LEU A 293 -5.09 -10.40 31.36
C LEU A 293 -6.34 -9.47 31.41
N ALA A 294 -6.77 -8.92 30.27
CA ALA A 294 -7.87 -7.96 30.15
C ALA A 294 -9.18 -8.54 29.60
N ASP A 295 -9.37 -9.87 29.59
CA ASP A 295 -10.55 -10.57 29.01
C ASP A 295 -10.77 -10.32 27.48
N THR A 296 -9.78 -9.74 26.80
CA THR A 296 -9.72 -9.47 25.35
C THR A 296 -8.88 -10.51 24.61
N GLY A 297 -8.94 -11.77 25.03
CA GLY A 297 -8.16 -12.82 24.37
C GLY A 297 -8.62 -13.08 22.93
N VAL A 298 -7.82 -13.87 22.21
CA VAL A 298 -8.11 -14.26 20.82
C VAL A 298 -7.93 -15.75 20.64
N TYR A 299 -8.74 -16.33 19.76
CA TYR A 299 -8.48 -17.66 19.21
C TYR A 299 -7.77 -17.51 17.88
N ARG A 300 -6.65 -18.22 17.72
CA ARG A 300 -5.96 -18.31 16.43
C ARG A 300 -6.09 -19.71 15.87
N ILE A 301 -6.62 -19.79 14.66
CA ILE A 301 -6.75 -21.02 13.89
C ILE A 301 -5.61 -21.09 12.89
N TYR A 302 -4.84 -22.17 12.96
CA TYR A 302 -3.83 -22.54 11.97
C TYR A 302 -4.39 -23.69 11.15
N ALA A 303 -4.62 -23.47 9.86
CA ALA A 303 -5.16 -24.46 8.96
C ALA A 303 -4.17 -24.77 7.85
N ARG A 304 -3.84 -26.04 7.65
CA ARG A 304 -2.94 -26.48 6.57
C ARG A 304 -3.52 -27.63 5.78
N ARG A 305 -3.33 -27.63 4.47
CA ARG A 305 -3.58 -28.82 3.66
C ARG A 305 -2.46 -29.84 3.90
N ASN A 306 -2.83 -31.12 4.00
CA ASN A 306 -1.83 -32.17 3.81
C ASN A 306 -1.51 -32.21 2.33
N ASN A 307 -0.34 -31.70 1.95
CA ASN A 307 0.22 -32.05 0.66
C ASN A 307 0.47 -33.56 0.72
N ARG A 308 -0.48 -34.36 0.22
CA ARG A 308 -0.14 -35.71 -0.22
C ARG A 308 0.99 -35.49 -1.22
N LEU A 309 2.17 -35.97 -0.88
CA LEU A 309 3.22 -36.20 -1.84
C LEU A 309 2.55 -36.90 -3.03
N ASN A 310 2.41 -36.21 -4.15
CA ASN A 310 2.29 -36.85 -5.46
C ASN A 310 3.65 -37.51 -5.73
N GLN A 311 3.97 -38.54 -4.95
CA GLN A 311 4.86 -39.62 -5.35
C GLN A 311 3.92 -40.72 -5.82
N PHE A 312 4.23 -41.30 -6.98
CA PHE A 312 3.42 -42.22 -7.78
C PHE A 312 2.48 -41.55 -8.79
N SER A 313 3.08 -41.05 -9.88
CA SER A 313 2.64 -41.34 -11.25
C SER A 313 3.86 -41.29 -12.17
#